data_AF-H8H2R9-F1
#
_entry.id   AF-H8H2R9-F1
#
_cell.length_a   1.000
_cell.length_b   1.000
_cell.length_c   1.000
_cell.angle_alpha   90.00
_cell.angle_beta   90.00
_cell.angle_gamma   90.00
#
_symmetry.space_group_name_H-M   'P 1'
#
loop_
_entity.id
_entity.type
_entity.pdbx_description
1 polymer ?
#
loop_
_entity_poly.entity_id
_entity_poly.type
_entity_poly.pdbx_seq_one_letter_code
_entity_poly.pdbx_strand_id
1 'polypeptide(L)'
;MTGWQKTIQVDDQGVIELTCEAGKRLAPHGIDADVVFALTTAYYLQGRPDDYTVTLNVSQLCDLAGLTRGKDKYARIQESIQRLKVVQFTSRNSWGRPSKRGWQWASLSFGVIDSIREADEVDELEQAGRYTAKTTLRIRLNEDLVNSIRDDHTRLIDMTFYVKLKQPLTRLLYRLLEEQRHLSSQPACYQISLIAWGDHLGFREVDTSKSEIAPGVPATRVIRSDRIQRALEPAHQELIDQNYLNAVVKTHRGKNQTLHYIFKHPAQITESEAPINQEIVDLLTARYVTPGRAENFSRVTALGDVQRAVEIYEGIVKYKTVKNKGGLMADILTHPAKYESKIVTATEPSAVQSPTPVLEETEVVSKPTEEQRGMLSRMLKKTVLPEATIARLIDAVMTSQLPLSEVVTLSVYKDTALAAHVAALLARLPTPDGDH
;
A
#
# COMPACT_ATOMS: atom_id res chain seq x y z
N MET A 1 30.83 -5.03 -2.13
CA MET A 1 30.80 -6.31 -1.41
C MET A 1 29.97 -7.28 -2.24
N THR A 2 30.44 -8.49 -2.50
CA THR A 2 29.80 -9.51 -3.38
C THR A 2 28.81 -10.42 -2.67
N GLY A 3 28.72 -10.29 -1.34
CA GLY A 3 27.80 -11.03 -0.50
C GLY A 3 27.94 -10.60 0.95
N TRP A 4 27.06 -11.07 1.83
CA TRP A 4 27.14 -10.84 3.26
C TRP A 4 26.50 -12.00 4.01
N GLN A 5 26.82 -12.13 5.30
CA GLN A 5 26.17 -13.06 6.21
C GLN A 5 25.70 -12.30 7.44
N LYS A 6 24.50 -12.64 7.92
CA LYS A 6 23.93 -12.14 9.16
C LYS A 6 23.35 -13.30 9.95
N THR A 7 23.43 -13.18 11.27
CA THR A 7 22.77 -14.07 12.20
C THR A 7 21.63 -13.30 12.87
N ILE A 8 20.45 -13.89 12.90
CA ILE A 8 19.23 -13.31 13.47
C ILE A 8 18.77 -14.24 14.58
N GLN A 9 18.59 -13.70 15.78
CA GLN A 9 17.88 -14.41 16.82
C GLN A 9 16.39 -14.25 16.56
N VAL A 10 15.68 -15.36 16.37
CA VAL A 10 14.23 -15.38 16.24
C VAL A 10 13.70 -16.16 17.42
N ASP A 11 13.08 -15.46 18.38
CA ASP A 11 12.55 -15.94 19.66
C ASP A 11 12.56 -17.47 19.83
N ASP A 12 11.44 -18.13 19.56
CA ASP A 12 11.21 -19.56 19.81
C ASP A 12 11.93 -20.47 18.79
N GLN A 13 12.46 -19.88 17.71
CA GLN A 13 13.07 -20.58 16.58
C GLN A 13 14.60 -20.63 16.68
N GLY A 14 15.19 -19.89 17.62
CA GLY A 14 16.62 -19.86 17.88
C GLY A 14 17.39 -18.99 16.88
N VAL A 15 18.61 -19.42 16.57
CA VAL A 15 19.55 -18.67 15.75
C VAL A 15 19.35 -19.03 14.28
N ILE A 16 18.92 -18.06 13.47
CA ILE A 16 18.85 -18.20 12.01
C ILE A 16 20.07 -17.55 11.38
N GLU A 17 20.72 -18.26 10.47
CA GLU A 17 21.83 -17.74 9.68
C GLU A 17 21.35 -17.43 8.26
N LEU A 18 21.49 -16.17 7.86
CA LEU A 18 21.11 -15.68 6.54
C LEU A 18 22.34 -15.22 5.77
N THR A 19 22.56 -15.79 4.60
CA THR A 19 23.64 -15.44 3.69
C THR A 19 23.06 -14.87 2.39
N CYS A 20 23.63 -13.78 1.91
CA CYS A 20 23.39 -13.21 0.60
C CYS A 20 24.62 -13.42 -0.27
N GLU A 21 24.44 -13.96 -1.48
CA GLU A 21 25.48 -14.21 -2.46
C GLU A 21 25.09 -13.56 -3.79
N ALA A 22 25.93 -12.70 -4.35
CA ALA A 22 25.69 -12.05 -5.64
C ALA A 22 26.71 -12.45 -6.72
N GLY A 23 27.49 -13.51 -6.45
CA GLY A 23 28.52 -14.01 -7.35
C GLY A 23 29.55 -12.92 -7.71
N LYS A 24 29.66 -12.61 -9.01
CA LYS A 24 30.56 -11.57 -9.52
C LYS A 24 29.98 -10.15 -9.42
N ARG A 25 28.70 -9.99 -9.04
CA ARG A 25 28.05 -8.68 -8.89
C ARG A 25 28.13 -8.19 -7.44
N LEU A 26 27.86 -6.90 -7.26
CA LEU A 26 27.65 -6.34 -5.93
C LEU A 26 26.37 -6.91 -5.33
N ALA A 27 26.42 -7.23 -4.04
CA ALA A 27 25.24 -7.58 -3.25
C ALA A 27 24.18 -6.47 -3.36
N PRO A 28 22.88 -6.81 -3.38
CA PRO A 28 21.82 -5.80 -3.49
C PRO A 28 21.95 -4.71 -2.43
N HIS A 29 21.78 -3.46 -2.85
CA HIS A 29 21.91 -2.29 -1.99
C HIS A 29 21.07 -1.09 -2.48
N GLY A 30 20.79 -0.15 -1.59
CA GLY A 30 20.13 1.11 -1.92
C GLY A 30 18.77 0.87 -2.59
N ILE A 31 18.64 1.27 -3.86
CA ILE A 31 17.37 1.16 -4.59
C ILE A 31 16.90 -0.28 -4.83
N ASP A 32 17.76 -1.28 -4.67
CA ASP A 32 17.38 -2.67 -4.92
C ASP A 32 16.24 -3.12 -4.02
N ALA A 33 16.22 -2.65 -2.76
CA ALA A 33 15.11 -2.91 -1.84
C ALA A 33 13.79 -2.25 -2.30
N ASP A 34 13.87 -1.08 -2.95
CA ASP A 34 12.71 -0.40 -3.51
C ASP A 34 12.20 -1.10 -4.78
N VAL A 35 13.10 -1.66 -5.59
CA VAL A 35 12.73 -2.47 -6.76
C VAL A 35 12.07 -3.79 -6.34
N VAL A 36 12.62 -4.50 -5.34
CA VAL A 36 11.99 -5.71 -4.80
C VAL A 36 10.58 -5.40 -4.32
N PHE A 37 10.42 -4.35 -3.50
CA PHE A 37 9.11 -3.92 -3.02
C PHE A 37 8.16 -3.54 -4.16
N ALA A 38 8.62 -2.77 -5.15
CA ALA A 38 7.80 -2.40 -6.29
C ALA A 38 7.32 -3.62 -7.09
N LEU A 39 8.16 -4.65 -7.24
CA LEU A 39 7.79 -5.90 -7.90
C LEU A 39 6.76 -6.70 -7.10
N THR A 40 6.91 -6.81 -5.78
CA THR A 40 5.93 -7.50 -4.94
C THR A 40 4.61 -6.73 -4.84
N THR A 41 4.65 -5.41 -4.78
CA THR A 41 3.46 -4.55 -4.89
C THR A 41 2.77 -4.73 -6.24
N ALA A 42 3.52 -4.72 -7.34
CA ALA A 42 2.96 -4.93 -8.68
C ALA A 42 2.31 -6.32 -8.81
N TYR A 43 2.93 -7.37 -8.26
CA TYR A 43 2.34 -8.71 -8.20
C TYR A 43 0.99 -8.71 -7.49
N TYR A 44 0.90 -8.03 -6.34
CA TYR A 44 -0.34 -7.88 -5.59
C TYR A 44 -1.41 -7.11 -6.40
N LEU A 45 -1.05 -5.95 -6.95
CA LEU A 45 -1.97 -5.09 -7.72
C LEU A 45 -2.47 -5.74 -9.02
N GLN A 46 -1.72 -6.70 -9.58
CA GLN A 46 -2.13 -7.48 -10.75
C GLN A 46 -2.98 -8.72 -10.40
N GLY A 47 -3.43 -8.84 -9.15
CA GLY A 47 -4.32 -9.92 -8.72
C GLY A 47 -3.61 -11.24 -8.40
N ARG A 48 -2.31 -11.19 -8.03
CA ARG A 48 -1.52 -12.36 -7.60
C ARG A 48 -1.51 -13.52 -8.64
N PRO A 49 -1.08 -13.27 -9.88
CA PRO A 49 -1.16 -14.26 -10.97
C PRO A 49 -0.45 -15.59 -10.65
N ASP A 50 -1.02 -16.70 -11.15
CA ASP A 50 -0.55 -18.07 -10.90
C ASP A 50 0.76 -18.42 -11.60
N ASP A 51 1.11 -17.72 -12.67
CA ASP A 51 2.40 -17.88 -13.34
C ASP A 51 3.53 -17.06 -12.69
N TYR A 52 3.27 -16.48 -11.51
CA TYR A 52 4.20 -15.68 -10.70
C TYR A 52 4.79 -14.49 -11.45
N THR A 53 4.12 -14.06 -12.52
CA THR A 53 4.67 -13.09 -13.45
C THR A 53 4.01 -11.73 -13.30
N VAL A 54 4.85 -10.71 -13.21
CA VAL A 54 4.43 -9.32 -13.20
C VAL A 54 4.75 -8.70 -14.56
N THR A 55 3.76 -8.01 -15.15
CA THR A 55 3.95 -7.29 -16.41
C THR A 55 3.77 -5.79 -16.21
N LEU A 56 4.79 -4.99 -16.51
CA LEU A 56 4.74 -3.54 -16.38
C LEU A 56 5.81 -2.87 -17.27
N ASN A 57 5.68 -1.58 -17.53
CA ASN A 57 6.77 -0.82 -18.13
C ASN A 57 7.70 -0.21 -17.06
N VAL A 58 8.91 0.19 -17.45
CA VAL A 58 9.91 0.75 -16.52
C VAL A 58 9.38 2.03 -15.83
N SER A 59 8.56 2.84 -16.49
CA SER A 59 8.00 4.04 -15.84
C SER A 59 7.07 3.71 -14.67
N GLN A 60 6.24 2.67 -14.82
CA GLN A 60 5.41 2.13 -13.74
C GLN A 60 6.28 1.55 -12.62
N LEU A 61 7.39 0.89 -12.95
CA LEU A 61 8.32 0.36 -11.96
C LEU A 61 8.93 1.49 -11.11
N CYS A 62 9.30 2.60 -11.75
CA CYS A 62 9.78 3.78 -11.03
C CYS A 62 8.73 4.34 -10.08
N ASP A 63 7.47 4.46 -10.51
CA ASP A 63 6.39 4.99 -9.67
C ASP A 63 6.19 4.14 -8.42
N LEU A 64 6.10 2.82 -8.60
CA LEU A 64 5.94 1.87 -7.49
C LEU A 64 7.14 1.83 -6.56
N ALA A 65 8.35 2.05 -7.08
CA ALA A 65 9.57 2.15 -6.29
C ALA A 65 9.75 3.51 -5.59
N GLY A 66 8.82 4.47 -5.78
CA GLY A 66 8.96 5.83 -5.26
C GLY A 66 10.14 6.60 -5.87
N LEU A 67 10.47 6.30 -7.14
CA LEU A 67 11.56 6.92 -7.87
C LEU A 67 11.04 7.89 -8.92
N THR A 68 11.75 9.02 -9.09
CA THR A 68 11.48 9.90 -10.22
C THR A 68 11.75 9.20 -11.55
N ARG A 69 10.98 9.58 -12.57
CA ARG A 69 11.17 9.09 -13.93
C ARG A 69 12.32 9.83 -14.62
N GLY A 70 13.19 9.12 -15.34
CA GLY A 70 14.27 9.73 -16.10
C GLY A 70 15.34 8.72 -16.51
N LYS A 71 16.14 9.07 -17.53
CA LYS A 71 17.16 8.17 -18.11
C LYS A 71 18.08 7.57 -17.05
N ASP A 72 18.60 8.39 -16.14
CA ASP A 72 19.46 7.93 -15.05
C ASP A 72 18.79 6.90 -14.13
N LYS A 73 17.49 7.07 -13.88
CA LYS A 73 16.72 6.17 -13.01
C LYS A 73 16.38 4.88 -13.72
N TYR A 74 16.09 4.93 -15.02
CA TYR A 74 15.88 3.74 -15.84
C TYR A 74 17.15 2.88 -15.93
N ALA A 75 18.31 3.50 -16.13
CA ALA A 75 19.59 2.79 -16.10
C ALA A 75 19.84 2.11 -14.74
N ARG A 76 19.57 2.83 -13.63
CA ARG A 76 19.70 2.26 -12.28
C ARG A 76 18.71 1.11 -12.02
N ILE A 77 17.47 1.20 -12.52
CA ILE A 77 16.49 0.11 -12.47
C ILE A 77 17.01 -1.10 -13.26
N GLN A 78 17.55 -0.89 -14.45
CA GLN A 78 18.11 -1.97 -15.27
C GLN A 78 19.24 -2.69 -14.53
N GLU A 79 20.20 -1.95 -13.96
CA GLU A 79 21.26 -2.53 -13.13
C GLU A 79 20.71 -3.27 -11.90
N SER A 80 19.68 -2.72 -11.26
CA SER A 80 19.01 -3.32 -10.11
C SER A 80 18.39 -4.67 -10.46
N ILE A 81 17.60 -4.73 -11.53
CA ILE A 81 16.98 -5.96 -12.01
C ILE A 81 18.05 -7.00 -12.36
N GLN A 82 19.14 -6.61 -13.01
CA GLN A 82 20.24 -7.52 -13.30
C GLN A 82 20.95 -8.05 -12.04
N ARG A 83 21.10 -7.23 -10.99
CA ARG A 83 21.61 -7.69 -9.68
C ARG A 83 20.62 -8.65 -9.02
N LEU A 84 19.34 -8.30 -8.99
CA LEU A 84 18.27 -9.10 -8.38
C LEU A 84 18.02 -10.43 -9.12
N LYS A 85 18.36 -10.52 -10.41
CA LYS A 85 18.28 -11.75 -11.20
C LYS A 85 19.27 -12.83 -10.76
N VAL A 86 20.42 -12.43 -10.23
CA VAL A 86 21.54 -13.33 -9.91
C VAL A 86 21.80 -13.48 -8.42
N VAL A 87 21.18 -12.64 -7.59
CA VAL A 87 21.33 -12.76 -6.13
C VAL A 87 20.65 -14.03 -5.63
N GLN A 88 21.30 -14.71 -4.70
CA GLN A 88 20.78 -15.85 -3.97
C GLN A 88 20.85 -15.56 -2.48
N PHE A 89 19.77 -15.86 -1.78
CA PHE A 89 19.67 -15.85 -0.33
C PHE A 89 19.64 -17.28 0.17
N THR A 90 20.41 -17.56 1.22
CA THR A 90 20.40 -18.86 1.89
C THR A 90 20.11 -18.65 3.37
N SER A 91 19.01 -19.25 3.84
CA SER A 91 18.64 -19.29 5.24
C SER A 91 18.93 -20.68 5.79
N ARG A 92 19.85 -20.81 6.75
CA ARG A 92 20.23 -22.10 7.34
C ARG A 92 19.53 -22.35 8.65
N ASN A 93 19.05 -23.58 8.82
CA ASN A 93 18.38 -24.08 10.03
C ASN A 93 17.15 -23.24 10.45
N SER A 94 16.47 -22.61 9.51
CA SER A 94 15.40 -21.65 9.78
C SER A 94 14.04 -22.28 10.11
N TRP A 95 13.82 -23.55 9.80
CA TRP A 95 12.64 -24.26 10.23
C TRP A 95 12.97 -25.72 10.52
N GLY A 96 12.23 -26.32 11.44
CA GLY A 96 12.36 -27.74 11.72
C GLY A 96 10.98 -28.37 11.92
N ARG A 97 10.89 -29.66 11.59
CA ARG A 97 9.68 -30.45 11.78
C ARG A 97 9.95 -31.65 12.69
N PRO A 98 8.97 -32.07 13.51
CA PRO A 98 9.09 -33.30 14.29
C PRO A 98 9.32 -34.47 13.35
N SER A 99 10.33 -35.27 13.66
CA SER A 99 10.61 -36.53 12.99
C SER A 99 10.69 -37.64 14.02
N LYS A 100 10.61 -38.90 13.55
CA LYS A 100 10.76 -40.08 14.40
C LYS A 100 12.12 -40.16 15.12
N ARG A 101 13.12 -39.36 14.71
CA ARG A 101 14.48 -39.33 15.27
C ARG A 101 14.83 -38.00 15.95
N GLY A 102 13.85 -37.16 16.26
CA GLY A 102 14.04 -35.82 16.82
C GLY A 102 13.63 -34.72 15.84
N TRP A 103 14.34 -33.60 15.82
CA TRP A 103 14.01 -32.46 14.95
C TRP A 103 14.73 -32.54 13.60
N GLN A 104 13.99 -32.43 12.50
CA GLN A 104 14.58 -32.29 11.17
C GLN A 104 14.59 -30.82 10.77
N TRP A 105 15.75 -30.18 10.89
CA TRP A 105 15.98 -28.83 10.42
C TRP A 105 16.12 -28.79 8.90
N ALA A 106 15.66 -27.71 8.30
CA ALA A 106 15.76 -27.45 6.88
C ALA A 106 16.24 -26.02 6.62
N SER A 107 16.88 -25.86 5.46
CA SER A 107 17.48 -24.62 4.99
C SER A 107 16.84 -24.25 3.65
N LEU A 108 16.68 -22.95 3.39
CA LEU A 108 16.19 -22.43 2.10
C LEU A 108 17.34 -21.85 1.34
N SER A 109 17.36 -22.07 0.04
CA SER A 109 18.12 -21.24 -0.88
C SER A 109 17.18 -20.75 -1.98
N PHE A 110 17.04 -19.44 -2.11
CA PHE A 110 16.08 -18.83 -3.03
C PHE A 110 16.61 -17.53 -3.63
N GLY A 111 16.07 -17.11 -4.77
CA GLY A 111 16.38 -15.84 -5.44
C GLY A 111 15.20 -14.85 -5.35
N VAL A 112 15.32 -13.73 -6.05
CA VAL A 112 14.19 -12.77 -6.20
C VAL A 112 13.48 -12.95 -7.54
N ILE A 113 14.27 -13.04 -8.63
CA ILE A 113 13.75 -13.07 -10.00
C ILE A 113 14.20 -14.35 -10.71
N ASP A 114 13.25 -15.15 -11.18
CA ASP A 114 13.53 -16.39 -11.91
C ASP A 114 13.79 -16.14 -13.39
N SER A 115 13.03 -15.23 -14.02
CA SER A 115 13.25 -14.87 -15.43
C SER A 115 12.76 -13.46 -15.74
N ILE A 116 13.35 -12.85 -16.77
CA ILE A 116 13.00 -11.52 -17.26
C ILE A 116 12.82 -11.65 -18.78
N ARG A 117 11.75 -11.08 -19.31
CA ARG A 117 11.62 -10.76 -20.73
C ARG A 117 11.45 -9.25 -20.86
N GLU A 118 12.20 -8.68 -21.79
CA GLU A 118 12.26 -7.25 -22.05
C GLU A 118 11.80 -7.03 -23.48
N ALA A 119 10.94 -6.04 -23.70
CA ALA A 119 10.51 -5.63 -25.02
C ALA A 119 10.66 -4.11 -25.14
N ASP A 120 11.52 -3.69 -26.06
CA ASP A 120 11.77 -2.28 -26.36
C ASP A 120 10.97 -1.86 -27.59
N GLU A 121 10.33 -0.69 -27.51
CA GLU A 121 9.78 0.01 -28.67
C GLU A 121 10.81 1.04 -29.14
N VAL A 122 11.76 0.61 -29.98
CA VAL A 122 12.81 1.47 -30.56
C VAL A 122 12.81 1.37 -32.08
N ASP A 123 13.04 2.50 -32.74
CA ASP A 123 13.13 2.58 -34.21
C ASP A 123 14.49 2.03 -34.72
N GLU A 124 15.52 2.08 -33.89
CA GLU A 124 16.88 1.63 -34.21
C GLU A 124 17.34 0.52 -33.25
N LEU A 125 17.85 -0.59 -33.79
CA LEU A 125 18.33 -1.73 -32.99
C LEU A 125 19.47 -1.36 -32.03
N GLU A 126 20.30 -0.37 -32.36
CA GLU A 126 21.39 0.11 -31.50
C GLU A 126 20.89 0.77 -30.19
N GLN A 127 19.62 1.18 -30.18
CA GLN A 127 18.96 1.74 -29.00
C GLN A 127 18.31 0.66 -28.13
N ALA A 128 18.19 -0.58 -28.65
CA ALA A 128 17.64 -1.72 -27.92
C ALA A 128 18.56 -2.14 -26.77
N GLY A 129 17.97 -2.69 -25.71
CA GLY A 129 18.69 -3.14 -24.52
C GLY A 129 19.02 -2.00 -23.54
N ARG A 130 18.51 -0.78 -23.76
CA ARG A 130 18.55 0.31 -22.77
C ARG A 130 17.15 0.63 -22.31
N TYR A 131 16.94 0.58 -20.99
CA TYR A 131 15.62 0.85 -20.44
C TYR A 131 15.18 2.29 -20.71
N THR A 132 14.01 2.40 -21.32
CA THR A 132 13.26 3.64 -21.50
C THR A 132 11.97 3.59 -20.69
N ALA A 133 11.24 4.70 -20.62
CA ALA A 133 9.93 4.75 -19.96
C ALA A 133 8.96 3.66 -20.48
N LYS A 134 9.07 3.29 -21.76
CA LYS A 134 8.17 2.38 -22.47
C LYS A 134 8.65 0.93 -22.51
N THR A 135 9.91 0.67 -22.16
CA THR A 135 10.45 -0.71 -22.13
C THR A 135 9.53 -1.57 -21.26
N THR A 136 8.93 -2.58 -21.87
CA THR A 136 7.99 -3.49 -21.22
C THR A 136 8.76 -4.64 -20.61
N LEU A 137 8.48 -4.90 -19.34
CA LEU A 137 9.10 -5.94 -18.53
C LEU A 137 8.06 -6.98 -18.19
N ARG A 138 8.36 -8.24 -18.49
CA ARG A 138 7.65 -9.41 -17.97
C ARG A 138 8.60 -10.18 -17.07
N ILE A 139 8.38 -10.08 -15.77
CA ILE A 139 9.30 -10.58 -14.73
C ILE A 139 8.61 -11.69 -13.96
N ARG A 140 9.16 -12.90 -14.00
CA ARG A 140 8.72 -14.00 -13.15
C ARG A 140 9.47 -13.92 -11.81
N LEU A 141 8.72 -13.73 -10.74
CA LEU A 141 9.25 -13.76 -9.38
C LEU A 141 9.54 -15.19 -8.95
N ASN A 142 10.48 -15.32 -8.02
CA ASN A 142 10.82 -16.61 -7.43
C ASN A 142 9.63 -17.22 -6.68
N GLU A 143 9.45 -18.53 -6.84
CA GLU A 143 8.34 -19.27 -6.24
C GLU A 143 8.29 -19.15 -4.71
N ASP A 144 9.43 -19.29 -4.01
CA ASP A 144 9.45 -19.19 -2.54
C ASP A 144 9.04 -17.79 -2.06
N LEU A 145 9.45 -16.75 -2.79
CA LEU A 145 9.04 -15.38 -2.53
C LEU A 145 7.53 -15.18 -2.75
N VAL A 146 7.00 -15.71 -3.85
CA VAL A 146 5.56 -15.61 -4.16
C VAL A 146 4.71 -16.39 -3.15
N ASN A 147 5.15 -17.60 -2.78
CA ASN A 147 4.45 -18.40 -1.77
C ASN A 147 4.41 -17.67 -0.43
N SER A 148 5.51 -17.03 -0.02
CA SER A 148 5.54 -16.18 1.17
C SER A 148 4.52 -15.02 1.10
N ILE A 149 4.36 -14.38 -0.06
CA ILE A 149 3.34 -13.33 -0.27
C ILE A 149 1.91 -13.92 -0.19
N ARG A 150 1.68 -15.09 -0.79
CA ARG A 150 0.37 -15.77 -0.82
C ARG A 150 -0.06 -16.27 0.54
N ASP A 151 0.88 -16.66 1.37
CA ASP A 151 0.69 -17.05 2.78
C ASP A 151 0.50 -15.82 3.69
N ASP A 152 0.33 -14.62 3.11
CA ASP A 152 0.13 -13.34 3.80
C ASP A 152 1.25 -12.98 4.81
N HIS A 153 2.47 -13.49 4.57
CA HIS A 153 3.68 -13.09 5.32
C HIS A 153 4.23 -11.72 4.88
N THR A 154 3.49 -10.98 4.04
CA THR A 154 3.83 -9.62 3.63
C THR A 154 2.78 -8.64 4.09
N ARG A 155 3.20 -7.41 4.39
CA ARG A 155 2.30 -6.35 4.84
C ARG A 155 2.05 -5.35 3.72
N LEU A 156 0.82 -4.88 3.65
CA LEU A 156 0.47 -3.72 2.84
C LEU A 156 1.05 -2.47 3.50
N ILE A 157 1.55 -1.57 2.67
CA ILE A 157 2.13 -0.30 3.07
C ILE A 157 1.27 0.81 2.45
N ASP A 158 1.10 1.94 3.13
CA ASP A 158 0.47 3.12 2.54
C ASP A 158 1.36 3.65 1.40
N MET A 159 0.98 3.30 0.17
CA MET A 159 1.67 3.72 -1.04
C MET A 159 1.61 5.24 -1.23
N THR A 160 0.54 5.89 -0.77
CA THR A 160 0.37 7.34 -0.88
C THR A 160 1.40 8.07 -0.03
N PHE A 161 1.71 7.53 1.16
CA PHE A 161 2.78 8.02 2.00
C PHE A 161 4.15 7.63 1.45
N TYR A 162 4.35 6.36 1.10
CA TYR A 162 5.62 5.79 0.66
C TYR A 162 6.25 6.57 -0.51
N VAL A 163 5.47 6.96 -1.53
CA VAL A 163 5.98 7.66 -2.72
C VAL A 163 6.39 9.11 -2.45
N LYS A 164 5.98 9.71 -1.32
CA LYS A 164 6.41 11.06 -0.91
C LYS A 164 7.84 11.07 -0.37
N LEU A 165 8.33 9.92 0.09
CA LEU A 165 9.66 9.78 0.68
C LEU A 165 10.72 9.80 -0.42
N LYS A 166 11.69 10.70 -0.29
CA LYS A 166 12.71 11.00 -1.30
C LYS A 166 13.86 10.00 -1.24
N GLN A 167 14.32 9.65 -0.05
CA GLN A 167 15.52 8.82 0.10
C GLN A 167 15.19 7.32 0.20
N PRO A 168 15.97 6.43 -0.45
CA PRO A 168 15.80 4.98 -0.31
C PRO A 168 15.88 4.49 1.14
N LEU A 169 16.78 5.08 1.94
CA LEU A 169 16.90 4.73 3.36
C LEU A 169 15.65 5.12 4.15
N THR A 170 15.05 6.28 3.86
CA THR A 170 13.79 6.70 4.49
C THR A 170 12.65 5.73 4.16
N ARG A 171 12.55 5.29 2.90
CA ARG A 171 11.57 4.28 2.48
C ARG A 171 11.78 2.93 3.15
N LEU A 172 13.03 2.48 3.25
CA LEU A 172 13.37 1.26 3.98
C LEU A 172 13.01 1.39 5.47
N LEU A 173 13.39 2.50 6.09
CA LEU A 173 13.12 2.76 7.50
C LEU A 173 11.61 2.82 7.78
N TYR A 174 10.84 3.51 6.94
CA TYR A 174 9.39 3.57 7.03
C TYR A 174 8.75 2.17 6.99
N ARG A 175 9.12 1.34 6.00
CA ARG A 175 8.58 -0.04 5.88
C ARG A 175 8.86 -0.88 7.13
N LEU A 176 10.09 -0.81 7.63
CA LEU A 176 10.47 -1.55 8.83
C LEU A 176 9.77 -1.01 10.07
N LEU A 177 9.65 0.31 10.22
CA LEU A 177 8.94 0.90 11.35
C LEU A 177 7.44 0.57 11.34
N GLU A 178 6.79 0.55 10.17
CA GLU A 178 5.40 0.10 10.04
C GLU A 178 5.24 -1.35 10.47
N GLU A 179 6.13 -2.24 10.02
CA GLU A 179 6.13 -3.63 10.46
C GLU A 179 6.23 -3.73 11.99
N GLN A 180 7.18 -3.02 12.60
CA GLN A 180 7.35 -3.03 14.06
C GLN A 180 6.16 -2.42 14.79
N ARG A 181 5.54 -1.37 14.24
CA ARG A 181 4.36 -0.73 14.80
C ARG A 181 3.16 -1.68 14.85
N HIS A 182 3.01 -2.53 13.84
CA HIS A 182 1.96 -3.54 13.79
C HIS A 182 2.20 -4.74 14.71
N LEU A 183 3.46 -5.13 14.91
CA LEU A 183 3.83 -6.22 15.82
C LEU A 183 3.84 -5.77 17.29
N SER A 184 4.05 -4.49 17.54
CA SER A 184 4.15 -3.93 18.88
C SER A 184 2.81 -3.93 19.62
N SER A 185 2.84 -4.35 20.89
CA SER A 185 1.72 -4.15 21.83
C SER A 185 1.51 -2.68 22.19
N GLN A 186 2.48 -1.80 21.89
CA GLN A 186 2.42 -0.35 22.09
C GLN A 186 2.60 0.35 20.72
N PRO A 187 1.53 0.56 19.94
CA PRO A 187 1.64 1.10 18.58
C PRO A 187 2.00 2.59 18.53
N ALA A 188 2.12 3.26 19.67
CA ALA A 188 2.51 4.66 19.79
C ALA A 188 4.03 4.86 19.84
N CYS A 189 4.80 3.83 20.21
CA CYS A 189 6.25 3.93 20.27
C CYS A 189 6.97 2.62 19.93
N TYR A 190 8.21 2.73 19.47
CA TYR A 190 9.07 1.58 19.22
C TYR A 190 10.49 1.86 19.71
N GLN A 191 11.06 0.93 20.45
CA GLN A 191 12.39 1.07 21.05
C GLN A 191 13.34 0.01 20.48
N ILE A 192 14.53 0.43 20.06
CA ILE A 192 15.57 -0.48 19.59
C ILE A 192 16.99 0.05 19.83
N SER A 193 17.93 -0.85 20.12
CA SER A 193 19.36 -0.53 20.14
C SER A 193 19.84 -0.01 18.78
N LEU A 194 20.65 1.04 18.77
CA LEU A 194 21.20 1.62 17.54
C LEU A 194 22.04 0.60 16.75
N ILE A 195 22.79 -0.26 17.43
CA ILE A 195 23.61 -1.29 16.78
C ILE A 195 22.73 -2.38 16.17
N ALA A 196 21.71 -2.83 16.91
CA ALA A 196 20.75 -3.80 16.38
C ALA A 196 20.01 -3.22 15.16
N TRP A 197 19.57 -1.97 15.24
CA TRP A 197 18.94 -1.28 14.11
C TRP A 197 19.87 -1.10 12.93
N GLY A 198 21.14 -0.79 13.19
CA GLY A 198 22.21 -0.79 12.20
C GLY A 198 22.27 -2.10 11.42
N ASP A 199 22.21 -3.22 12.14
CA ASP A 199 22.23 -4.55 11.55
C ASP A 199 20.95 -4.87 10.76
N HIS A 200 19.78 -4.46 11.24
CA HIS A 200 18.50 -4.64 10.52
C HIS A 200 18.43 -3.83 9.23
N LEU A 201 19.01 -2.63 9.21
CA LEU A 201 19.05 -1.75 8.05
C LEU A 201 20.21 -2.06 7.08
N GLY A 202 21.01 -3.09 7.37
CA GLY A 202 22.11 -3.51 6.50
C GLY A 202 23.32 -2.57 6.52
N PHE A 203 23.50 -1.78 7.58
CA PHE A 203 24.69 -0.94 7.77
C PHE A 203 25.91 -1.78 8.12
N ARG A 204 26.46 -2.46 7.11
CA ARG A 204 27.57 -3.41 7.23
C ARG A 204 28.79 -2.99 6.41
N GLU A 205 29.95 -3.34 6.92
CA GLU A 205 31.24 -3.22 6.23
C GLU A 205 31.99 -4.56 6.25
N VAL A 206 32.98 -4.72 5.37
CA VAL A 206 33.86 -5.88 5.36
C VAL A 206 34.65 -5.89 6.67
N ASP A 207 34.61 -7.01 7.38
CA ASP A 207 35.46 -7.24 8.54
C ASP A 207 36.81 -7.78 8.07
N THR A 208 37.76 -6.88 7.81
CA THR A 208 39.10 -7.22 7.30
C THR A 208 39.95 -8.05 8.27
N SER A 209 39.47 -8.26 9.50
CA SER A 209 40.12 -9.13 10.50
C SER A 209 39.74 -10.61 10.37
N LYS A 210 38.75 -10.92 9.51
CA LYS A 210 38.23 -12.28 9.31
C LYS A 210 38.34 -12.67 7.84
N SER A 211 38.61 -13.94 7.60
CA SER A 211 38.58 -14.53 6.26
C SER A 211 37.15 -14.58 5.69
N GLU A 212 37.04 -14.85 4.40
CA GLU A 212 35.75 -15.15 3.75
C GLU A 212 35.03 -16.30 4.47
N ILE A 213 33.70 -16.18 4.55
CA ILE A 213 32.86 -17.18 5.23
C ILE A 213 32.45 -18.30 4.26
N ALA A 214 32.30 -17.95 2.99
CA ALA A 214 32.09 -18.84 1.86
C ALA A 214 32.79 -18.26 0.62
N PRO A 215 33.05 -19.04 -0.43
CA PRO A 215 33.72 -18.55 -1.63
C PRO A 215 33.06 -17.27 -2.19
N GLY A 216 33.76 -16.14 -2.15
CA GLY A 216 33.25 -14.86 -2.63
C GLY A 216 32.26 -14.14 -1.67
N VAL A 217 32.10 -14.63 -0.45
CA VAL A 217 31.28 -14.02 0.62
C VAL A 217 32.20 -13.56 1.76
N PRO A 218 32.55 -12.27 1.82
CA PRO A 218 33.43 -11.75 2.86
C PRO A 218 32.75 -11.80 4.24
N ALA A 219 33.56 -11.93 5.30
CA ALA A 219 33.08 -11.63 6.64
C ALA A 219 32.66 -10.16 6.76
N THR A 220 31.56 -9.92 7.46
CA THR A 220 30.98 -8.58 7.57
C THR A 220 30.63 -8.27 9.01
N ARG A 221 30.66 -6.98 9.36
CA ARG A 221 30.26 -6.48 10.68
C ARG A 221 29.46 -5.20 10.54
N VAL A 222 28.66 -4.91 11.56
CA VAL A 222 27.92 -3.65 11.66
C VAL A 222 28.91 -2.48 11.75
N ILE A 223 28.67 -1.42 10.99
CA ILE A 223 29.53 -0.22 11.02
C ILE A 223 29.45 0.48 12.38
N ARG A 224 30.36 1.43 12.61
CA ARG A 224 30.40 2.20 13.87
C ARG A 224 29.12 2.98 14.11
N SER A 225 28.70 3.07 15.38
CA SER A 225 27.48 3.78 15.82
C SER A 225 27.41 5.23 15.33
N ASP A 226 28.54 5.94 15.30
CA ASP A 226 28.58 7.32 14.81
C ASP A 226 28.27 7.46 13.31
N ARG A 227 28.59 6.43 12.51
CA ARG A 227 28.23 6.37 11.09
C ARG A 227 26.76 6.01 10.91
N ILE A 228 26.24 5.08 11.69
CA ILE A 228 24.82 4.70 11.66
C ILE A 228 23.96 5.92 11.99
N GLN A 229 24.29 6.64 13.07
CA GLN A 229 23.54 7.83 13.48
C GLN A 229 23.54 8.89 12.38
N ARG A 230 24.70 9.20 11.79
CA ARG A 230 24.80 10.18 10.70
C ARG A 230 24.03 9.76 9.46
N ALA A 231 23.98 8.47 9.15
CA ALA A 231 23.22 7.96 8.02
C ALA A 231 21.71 8.00 8.27
N LEU A 232 21.27 7.75 9.51
CA LEU A 232 19.86 7.76 9.89
C LEU A 232 19.26 9.15 10.04
N GLU A 233 20.06 10.16 10.42
CA GLU A 233 19.54 11.50 10.71
C GLU A 233 18.67 12.10 9.60
N PRO A 234 19.06 12.07 8.31
CA PRO A 234 18.22 12.61 7.25
C PRO A 234 16.90 11.86 7.10
N ALA A 235 16.91 10.54 7.29
CA ALA A 235 15.72 9.71 7.22
C ALA A 235 14.78 9.97 8.42
N HIS A 236 15.34 10.17 9.62
CA HIS A 236 14.57 10.58 10.80
C HIS A 236 13.90 11.93 10.58
N GLN A 237 14.65 12.92 10.11
CA GLN A 237 14.11 14.25 9.85
C GLN A 237 13.00 14.20 8.80
N GLU A 238 13.21 13.47 7.70
CA GLU A 238 12.20 13.35 6.65
C GLU A 238 10.90 12.71 7.16
N LEU A 239 10.98 11.65 7.99
CA LEU A 239 9.78 11.03 8.56
C LEU A 239 9.06 11.92 9.59
N ILE A 240 9.78 12.80 10.28
CA ILE A 240 9.18 13.82 11.14
C ILE A 240 8.50 14.89 10.30
N ASP A 241 9.17 15.42 9.28
CA ASP A 241 8.65 16.45 8.38
C ASP A 241 7.41 15.99 7.62
N GLN A 242 7.34 14.69 7.29
CA GLN A 242 6.17 14.07 6.64
C GLN A 242 5.09 13.64 7.64
N ASN A 243 5.20 13.99 8.93
CA ASN A 243 4.22 13.69 9.98
C ASN A 243 4.01 12.19 10.28
N TYR A 244 4.96 11.33 9.91
CA TYR A 244 4.91 9.91 10.28
C TYR A 244 5.39 9.68 11.71
N LEU A 245 6.52 10.31 12.06
CA LEU A 245 7.05 10.34 13.41
C LEU A 245 6.74 11.68 14.05
N ASN A 246 6.39 11.66 15.34
CA ASN A 246 6.39 12.87 16.15
C ASN A 246 7.83 13.22 16.58
N ALA A 247 8.60 12.22 16.99
CA ALA A 247 9.99 12.42 17.40
C ALA A 247 10.80 11.11 17.35
N VAL A 248 12.13 11.26 17.36
CA VAL A 248 13.08 10.19 17.64
C VAL A 248 13.93 10.60 18.83
N VAL A 249 13.71 9.97 19.98
CA VAL A 249 14.47 10.25 21.20
C VAL A 249 15.62 9.26 21.31
N LYS A 250 16.83 9.77 21.58
CA LYS A 250 18.04 8.96 21.70
C LYS A 250 18.44 8.92 23.17
N THR A 251 18.50 7.73 23.76
CA THR A 251 18.99 7.53 25.13
C THR A 251 20.32 6.80 25.14
N HIS A 252 21.10 6.97 26.21
CA HIS A 252 22.47 6.45 26.33
C HIS A 252 23.43 6.97 25.23
N ARG A 253 24.66 6.43 25.17
CA ARG A 253 25.70 6.87 24.23
C ARG A 253 26.46 5.69 23.64
N GLY A 254 27.07 5.91 22.47
CA GLY A 254 27.95 4.95 21.82
C GLY A 254 27.23 3.66 21.42
N LYS A 255 27.85 2.51 21.69
CA LYS A 255 27.28 1.19 21.33
C LYS A 255 26.03 0.82 22.15
N ASN A 256 25.83 1.45 23.30
CA ASN A 256 24.67 1.23 24.16
C ASN A 256 23.52 2.20 23.87
N GLN A 257 23.65 3.02 22.82
CA GLN A 257 22.62 3.98 22.45
C GLN A 257 21.34 3.27 22.00
N THR A 258 20.22 3.78 22.47
CA THR A 258 18.88 3.27 22.16
C THR A 258 18.09 4.36 21.45
N LEU A 259 17.40 3.99 20.37
CA LEU A 259 16.47 4.83 19.64
C LEU A 259 15.05 4.54 20.13
N HIS A 260 14.31 5.61 20.41
CA HIS A 260 12.89 5.58 20.77
C HIS A 260 12.14 6.35 19.69
N TYR A 261 11.48 5.62 18.82
CA TYR A 261 10.60 6.18 17.80
C TYR A 261 9.25 6.46 18.44
N ILE A 262 8.79 7.71 18.36
CA ILE A 262 7.46 8.12 18.81
C ILE A 262 6.64 8.38 17.55
N PHE A 263 5.69 7.51 17.28
CA PHE A 263 4.81 7.63 16.11
C PHE A 263 3.83 8.78 16.33
N LYS A 264 3.43 9.45 15.25
CA LYS A 264 2.35 10.43 15.35
C LYS A 264 1.05 9.71 15.71
N HIS A 265 0.41 10.16 16.79
CA HIS A 265 -0.79 9.50 17.32
C HIS A 265 -2.00 9.76 16.39
N PRO A 266 -2.87 8.76 16.12
CA PRO A 266 -4.08 8.95 15.29
C PRO A 266 -4.97 10.11 15.75
N ALA A 267 -5.11 10.34 17.05
CA ALA A 267 -5.86 11.49 17.59
C ALA A 267 -5.17 12.87 17.45
N GLN A 268 -3.93 12.91 16.95
CA GLN A 268 -3.24 14.14 16.52
C GLN A 268 -3.16 14.24 14.99
N ILE A 269 -3.71 13.24 14.30
CA ILE A 269 -4.02 13.29 12.89
C ILE A 269 -5.38 13.98 12.80
N THR A 270 -5.45 15.10 12.08
CA THR A 270 -6.76 15.75 11.86
C THR A 270 -7.70 14.77 11.15
N GLU A 271 -9.03 14.89 11.30
CA GLU A 271 -10.01 13.98 10.67
C GLU A 271 -9.79 13.84 9.15
N SER A 272 -9.19 14.85 8.52
CA SER A 272 -8.82 14.86 7.10
C SER A 272 -7.59 14.00 6.73
N GLU A 273 -6.77 13.57 7.68
CA GLU A 273 -5.45 12.97 7.45
C GLU A 273 -5.34 11.50 7.91
N ALA A 274 -6.32 10.95 8.64
CA ALA A 274 -6.25 9.57 9.15
C ALA A 274 -6.33 8.56 7.99
N PRO A 275 -5.58 7.43 8.03
CA PRO A 275 -5.62 6.46 6.95
C PRO A 275 -7.02 5.87 6.78
N ILE A 276 -7.45 5.73 5.52
CA ILE A 276 -8.76 5.15 5.18
C ILE A 276 -8.69 3.65 5.47
N ASN A 277 -9.57 3.16 6.34
CA ASN A 277 -9.76 1.72 6.49
C ASN A 277 -10.69 1.23 5.38
N GLN A 278 -10.12 0.62 4.33
CA GLN A 278 -10.87 0.15 3.17
C GLN A 278 -11.95 -0.87 3.53
N GLU A 279 -11.72 -1.73 4.52
CA GLU A 279 -12.71 -2.71 4.98
C GLU A 279 -13.96 -2.00 5.56
N ILE A 280 -13.76 -0.91 6.31
CA ILE A 280 -14.86 -0.09 6.81
C ILE A 280 -15.57 0.61 5.65
N VAL A 281 -14.84 1.16 4.68
CA VAL A 281 -15.43 1.81 3.51
C VAL A 281 -16.32 0.84 2.74
N ASP A 282 -15.85 -0.37 2.50
CA ASP A 282 -16.59 -1.41 1.78
C ASP A 282 -17.84 -1.83 2.57
N LEU A 283 -17.72 -2.04 3.89
CA LEU A 283 -18.84 -2.38 4.77
C LEU A 283 -19.93 -1.30 4.78
N LEU A 284 -19.55 -0.02 4.81
CA LEU A 284 -20.49 1.10 4.86
C LEU A 284 -21.11 1.38 3.49
N THR A 285 -20.32 1.29 2.42
CA THR A 285 -20.80 1.52 1.04
C THR A 285 -21.77 0.42 0.61
N ALA A 286 -21.53 -0.84 1.00
CA ALA A 286 -22.48 -1.94 0.81
C ALA A 286 -23.85 -1.68 1.48
N ARG A 287 -23.90 -0.75 2.45
CA ARG A 287 -25.09 -0.36 3.21
C ARG A 287 -25.54 1.06 2.88
N TYR A 288 -25.27 1.49 1.64
CA TYR A 288 -25.78 2.72 1.06
C TYR A 288 -25.24 4.01 1.70
N VAL A 289 -24.20 3.93 2.53
CA VAL A 289 -23.46 5.12 2.97
C VAL A 289 -22.65 5.63 1.79
N THR A 290 -22.75 6.93 1.51
CA THR A 290 -22.01 7.55 0.40
C THR A 290 -20.50 7.43 0.59
N PRO A 291 -19.69 7.22 -0.46
CA PRO A 291 -18.24 6.98 -0.36
C PRO A 291 -17.49 7.99 0.50
N GLY A 292 -17.67 9.30 0.28
CA GLY A 292 -17.00 10.32 1.09
C GLY A 292 -17.36 10.28 2.58
N ARG A 293 -18.60 9.89 2.91
CA ARG A 293 -19.03 9.72 4.30
C ARG A 293 -18.53 8.41 4.91
N ALA A 294 -18.45 7.34 4.11
CA ALA A 294 -17.86 6.08 4.50
C ALA A 294 -16.36 6.22 4.76
N GLU A 295 -15.66 7.00 3.94
CA GLU A 295 -14.26 7.38 4.15
C GLU A 295 -14.10 8.16 5.46
N ASN A 296 -14.95 9.17 5.72
CA ASN A 296 -14.91 9.90 6.99
C ASN A 296 -15.14 8.99 8.21
N PHE A 297 -16.11 8.07 8.16
CA PHE A 297 -16.31 7.10 9.23
C PHE A 297 -15.14 6.11 9.36
N SER A 298 -14.53 5.69 8.26
CA SER A 298 -13.35 4.81 8.28
C SER A 298 -12.14 5.45 8.97
N ARG A 299 -12.10 6.78 9.02
CA ARG A 299 -11.04 7.57 9.64
C ARG A 299 -11.20 7.72 11.15
N VAL A 300 -12.44 7.67 11.65
CA VAL A 300 -12.76 8.02 13.05
C VAL A 300 -13.41 6.89 13.85
N THR A 301 -13.87 5.81 13.20
CA THR A 301 -14.60 4.71 13.86
C THR A 301 -13.81 3.41 13.77
N ALA A 302 -13.70 2.69 14.90
CA ALA A 302 -13.07 1.38 14.93
C ALA A 302 -13.94 0.33 14.22
N LEU A 303 -13.30 -0.65 13.55
CA LEU A 303 -13.99 -1.71 12.81
C LEU A 303 -15.01 -2.46 13.66
N GLY A 304 -14.70 -2.76 14.93
CA GLY A 304 -15.61 -3.46 15.83
C GLY A 304 -16.89 -2.68 16.15
N ASP A 305 -16.82 -1.35 16.22
CA ASP A 305 -18.00 -0.51 16.43
C ASP A 305 -18.84 -0.39 15.15
N VAL A 306 -18.19 -0.37 13.98
CA VAL A 306 -18.86 -0.46 12.68
C VAL A 306 -19.58 -1.80 12.54
N GLN A 307 -18.95 -2.92 12.90
CA GLN A 307 -19.56 -4.24 12.87
C GLN A 307 -20.80 -4.31 13.78
N ARG A 308 -20.71 -3.78 15.01
CA ARG A 308 -21.86 -3.67 15.93
C ARG A 308 -22.99 -2.81 15.34
N ALA A 309 -22.66 -1.68 14.72
CA ALA A 309 -23.62 -0.81 14.05
C ALA A 309 -24.29 -1.51 12.86
N VAL A 310 -23.55 -2.32 12.11
CA VAL A 310 -24.06 -3.15 11.02
C VAL A 310 -25.09 -4.15 11.55
N GLU A 311 -24.80 -4.86 12.64
CA GLU A 311 -25.73 -5.83 13.23
C GLU A 311 -27.06 -5.17 13.63
N ILE A 312 -27.00 -3.99 14.26
CA ILE A 312 -28.17 -3.18 14.61
C ILE A 312 -28.94 -2.75 13.35
N TYR A 313 -28.22 -2.29 12.33
CA TYR A 313 -28.79 -1.83 11.06
C TYR A 313 -29.55 -2.96 10.35
N GLU A 314 -28.94 -4.14 10.19
CA GLU A 314 -29.58 -5.30 9.56
C GLU A 314 -30.82 -5.73 10.36
N GLY A 315 -30.74 -5.69 11.70
CA GLY A 315 -31.87 -5.96 12.58
C GLY A 315 -33.05 -5.02 12.32
N ILE A 316 -32.81 -3.71 12.14
CA ILE A 316 -33.88 -2.73 11.90
C ILE A 316 -34.46 -2.86 10.50
N VAL A 317 -33.62 -3.00 9.47
CA VAL A 317 -34.07 -3.08 8.07
C VAL A 317 -34.86 -4.36 7.79
N LYS A 318 -34.58 -5.45 8.53
CA LYS A 318 -35.34 -6.70 8.43
C LYS A 318 -36.82 -6.54 8.81
N TYR A 319 -37.14 -5.67 9.78
CA TYR A 319 -38.51 -5.54 10.32
C TYR A 319 -39.17 -4.19 10.03
N LYS A 320 -38.43 -3.21 9.52
CA LYS A 320 -38.95 -1.87 9.23
C LYS A 320 -38.52 -1.41 7.84
N THR A 321 -39.48 -0.89 7.08
CA THR A 321 -39.16 -0.24 5.79
C THR A 321 -38.53 1.12 6.06
N VAL A 322 -37.27 1.29 5.64
CA VAL A 322 -36.47 2.49 5.86
C VAL A 322 -36.38 3.27 4.56
N LYS A 323 -36.86 4.53 4.56
CA LYS A 323 -36.83 5.41 3.39
C LYS A 323 -35.41 5.87 3.01
N ASN A 324 -34.54 6.12 3.99
CA ASN A 324 -33.14 6.51 3.77
C ASN A 324 -32.21 5.52 4.49
N LYS A 325 -31.79 4.48 3.77
CA LYS A 325 -30.95 3.39 4.28
C LYS A 325 -29.56 3.88 4.71
N GLY A 326 -28.88 4.66 3.86
CA GLY A 326 -27.57 5.23 4.17
C GLY A 326 -27.62 6.21 5.36
N GLY A 327 -28.69 7.01 5.45
CA GLY A 327 -28.92 7.92 6.56
C GLY A 327 -29.14 7.19 7.89
N LEU A 328 -29.85 6.05 7.88
CA LEU A 328 -30.02 5.23 9.07
C LEU A 328 -28.69 4.62 9.54
N MET A 329 -27.90 4.07 8.62
CA MET A 329 -26.59 3.50 8.97
C MET A 329 -25.67 4.57 9.58
N ALA A 330 -25.64 5.76 9.00
CA ALA A 330 -24.89 6.89 9.54
C ALA A 330 -25.41 7.34 10.92
N ASP A 331 -26.73 7.36 11.14
CA ASP A 331 -27.32 7.76 12.43
C ASP A 331 -27.03 6.74 13.55
N ILE A 332 -26.98 5.43 13.21
CA ILE A 332 -26.59 4.39 14.17
C ILE A 332 -25.13 4.55 14.60
N LEU A 333 -24.24 4.89 13.66
CA LEU A 333 -22.82 5.12 13.95
C LEU A 333 -22.59 6.38 14.79
N THR A 334 -23.34 7.45 14.55
CA THR A 334 -23.20 8.71 15.31
C THR A 334 -23.90 8.67 16.67
N HIS A 335 -24.98 7.89 16.80
CA HIS A 335 -25.81 7.83 18.00
C HIS A 335 -26.07 6.39 18.48
N PRO A 336 -25.04 5.57 18.77
CA PRO A 336 -25.21 4.15 19.09
C PRO A 336 -26.15 3.90 20.28
N ALA A 337 -26.08 4.72 21.33
CA ALA A 337 -26.93 4.63 22.52
C ALA A 337 -28.45 4.73 22.23
N LYS A 338 -28.85 5.40 21.13
CA LYS A 338 -30.27 5.49 20.68
C LYS A 338 -30.82 4.13 20.21
N TYR A 339 -29.94 3.19 19.89
CA TYR A 339 -30.26 1.92 19.25
C TYR A 339 -29.89 0.68 20.07
N GLU A 340 -29.00 0.81 21.05
CA GLU A 340 -28.61 -0.28 21.97
C GLU A 340 -29.80 -0.91 22.71
N SER A 341 -30.81 -0.12 23.07
CA SER A 341 -32.03 -0.60 23.76
C SER A 341 -33.06 -1.29 22.84
N LYS A 342 -32.89 -1.20 21.51
CA LYS A 342 -33.85 -1.76 20.53
C LYS A 342 -33.55 -3.20 20.12
N ILE A 343 -32.46 -3.78 20.62
CA ILE A 343 -32.10 -5.19 20.40
C ILE A 343 -33.04 -6.13 21.19
N VAL A 344 -33.80 -5.62 22.18
CA VAL A 344 -34.54 -6.47 23.16
C VAL A 344 -36.07 -6.48 22.96
N THR A 345 -36.65 -5.72 22.03
CA THR A 345 -38.13 -5.65 21.94
C THR A 345 -38.63 -5.89 20.52
N ALA A 346 -38.63 -7.16 20.12
CA ALA A 346 -39.36 -7.65 18.96
C ALA A 346 -40.63 -8.37 19.42
N THR A 347 -41.59 -7.62 19.96
CA THR A 347 -43.00 -8.01 19.96
C THR A 347 -43.88 -6.76 19.90
N GLU A 348 -44.47 -6.58 18.71
CA GLU A 348 -45.62 -5.75 18.34
C GLU A 348 -45.52 -4.20 18.23
N PRO A 349 -46.26 -3.61 17.26
CA PRO A 349 -46.13 -2.23 16.88
C PRO A 349 -47.07 -1.33 17.69
N SER A 350 -46.57 -0.21 18.19
CA SER A 350 -47.44 0.89 18.59
C SER A 350 -46.90 2.22 18.08
N ALA A 351 -47.83 2.99 17.52
CA ALA A 351 -47.65 4.30 16.96
C ALA A 351 -47.42 5.36 18.06
N VAL A 352 -47.13 6.58 17.57
CA VAL A 352 -47.39 7.89 18.19
C VAL A 352 -46.14 8.70 18.63
N GLN A 353 -45.96 9.76 17.84
CA GLN A 353 -45.52 11.14 18.15
C GLN A 353 -44.05 11.51 18.38
N SER A 354 -43.68 12.54 17.60
CA SER A 354 -42.50 13.40 17.68
C SER A 354 -42.39 14.13 19.01
N PRO A 355 -41.17 14.61 19.34
CA PRO A 355 -40.98 16.04 19.25
C PRO A 355 -39.69 16.42 18.49
N THR A 356 -39.83 17.44 17.65
CA THR A 356 -38.73 18.22 17.07
C THR A 356 -37.98 18.95 18.20
N PRO A 357 -36.65 19.11 18.07
CA PRO A 357 -36.17 20.49 17.95
C PRO A 357 -35.19 20.67 16.80
N VAL A 358 -35.28 21.88 16.27
CA VAL A 358 -34.58 22.52 15.17
C VAL A 358 -33.09 22.68 15.49
N LEU A 359 -32.22 22.34 14.53
CA LEU A 359 -31.02 23.11 14.19
C LEU A 359 -30.76 22.88 12.69
N GLU A 360 -31.08 23.91 11.92
CA GLU A 360 -30.91 23.99 10.48
C GLU A 360 -29.51 24.56 10.22
N GLU A 361 -28.53 23.69 10.00
CA GLU A 361 -27.29 24.04 9.29
C GLU A 361 -27.44 23.51 7.87
N THR A 362 -27.71 24.42 6.94
CA THR A 362 -27.79 24.14 5.52
C THR A 362 -26.36 23.96 4.98
N GLU A 363 -25.84 22.74 4.96
CA GLU A 363 -24.66 22.42 4.17
C GLU A 363 -25.02 22.47 2.68
N VAL A 364 -24.47 23.48 2.01
CA VAL A 364 -24.58 23.70 0.58
C VAL A 364 -23.86 22.55 -0.13
N VAL A 365 -24.62 21.62 -0.74
CA VAL A 365 -24.08 20.67 -1.72
C VAL A 365 -23.46 21.51 -2.85
N SER A 366 -22.13 21.56 -2.88
CA SER A 366 -21.39 22.32 -3.88
C SER A 366 -21.73 21.78 -5.27
N LYS A 367 -22.36 22.61 -6.09
CA LYS A 367 -22.66 22.27 -7.49
C LYS A 367 -21.34 22.11 -8.26
N PRO A 368 -21.29 21.21 -9.25
CA PRO A 368 -20.11 21.07 -10.11
C PRO A 368 -19.71 22.42 -10.73
N THR A 369 -18.43 22.79 -10.66
CA THR A 369 -17.91 24.08 -11.16
C THR A 369 -17.75 24.08 -12.68
N GLU A 370 -17.85 25.25 -13.33
CA GLU A 370 -17.58 25.40 -14.77
C GLU A 370 -16.15 24.96 -15.17
N GLU A 371 -15.19 25.01 -14.24
CA GLU A 371 -13.86 24.43 -14.43
C GLU A 371 -13.89 22.90 -14.62
N GLN A 372 -14.78 22.19 -13.91
CA GLN A 372 -14.97 20.74 -14.06
C GLN A 372 -15.62 20.40 -15.41
N ARG A 373 -16.53 21.26 -15.92
CA ARG A 373 -17.06 21.14 -17.29
C ARG A 373 -15.94 21.22 -18.34
N GLY A 374 -15.05 22.20 -18.20
CA GLY A 374 -13.91 22.39 -19.09
C GLY A 374 -12.86 21.26 -19.01
N MET A 375 -12.67 20.68 -17.82
CA MET A 375 -11.83 19.49 -17.63
C MET A 375 -12.43 18.27 -18.33
N LEU A 376 -13.71 17.97 -18.09
CA LEU A 376 -14.41 16.83 -18.70
C LEU A 376 -14.43 16.91 -20.22
N SER A 377 -14.71 18.09 -20.80
CA SER A 377 -14.70 18.28 -22.26
C SER A 377 -13.33 17.93 -22.85
N ARG A 378 -12.23 18.36 -22.22
CA ARG A 378 -10.87 18.04 -22.67
C ARG A 378 -10.51 16.56 -22.53
N MET A 379 -10.99 15.89 -21.48
CA MET A 379 -10.73 14.47 -21.24
C MET A 379 -11.50 13.58 -22.21
N LEU A 380 -12.79 13.87 -22.40
CA LEU A 380 -13.65 13.06 -23.27
C LEU A 380 -13.37 13.29 -24.75
N LYS A 381 -12.90 14.48 -25.17
CA LYS A 381 -12.43 14.72 -26.55
C LYS A 381 -11.20 13.88 -26.94
N LYS A 382 -10.49 13.28 -25.98
CA LYS A 382 -9.39 12.33 -26.25
C LYS A 382 -9.89 10.89 -26.48
N THR A 383 -11.19 10.64 -26.30
CA THR A 383 -11.82 9.36 -26.57
C THR A 383 -12.48 9.38 -27.94
N VAL A 384 -12.75 8.21 -28.53
CA VAL A 384 -13.39 8.07 -29.86
C VAL A 384 -14.92 8.20 -29.78
N LEU A 385 -15.44 8.92 -28.78
CA LEU A 385 -16.88 9.04 -28.54
C LEU A 385 -17.53 10.11 -29.44
N PRO A 386 -18.79 9.90 -29.90
CA PRO A 386 -19.54 10.93 -30.62
C PRO A 386 -19.72 12.20 -29.77
N GLU A 387 -19.67 13.37 -30.40
CA GLU A 387 -19.77 14.66 -29.71
C GLU A 387 -21.08 14.83 -28.93
N ALA A 388 -22.19 14.31 -29.47
CA ALA A 388 -23.50 14.28 -28.80
C ALA A 388 -23.47 13.46 -27.50
N THR A 389 -22.73 12.34 -27.49
CA THR A 389 -22.57 11.49 -26.30
C THR A 389 -21.71 12.17 -25.24
N ILE A 390 -20.63 12.84 -25.66
CA ILE A 390 -19.78 13.64 -24.77
C ILE A 390 -20.59 14.75 -24.11
N ALA A 391 -21.39 15.49 -24.88
CA ALA A 391 -22.25 16.55 -24.37
C ALA A 391 -23.26 16.03 -23.34
N ARG A 392 -23.92 14.90 -23.62
CA ARG A 392 -24.90 14.28 -22.71
C ARG A 392 -24.26 13.79 -21.41
N LEU A 393 -23.06 13.21 -21.46
CA LEU A 393 -22.34 12.77 -20.26
C LEU A 393 -21.88 13.95 -19.40
N ILE A 394 -21.42 15.04 -20.03
CA ILE A 394 -21.06 16.27 -19.29
C ILE A 394 -22.31 16.85 -18.62
N ASP A 395 -23.41 16.97 -19.36
CA ASP A 395 -24.66 17.53 -18.82
C ASP A 395 -25.21 16.69 -17.66
N ALA A 396 -25.14 15.36 -17.77
CA ALA A 396 -25.50 14.46 -16.69
C ALA A 396 -24.65 14.64 -15.42
N VAL A 397 -23.35 14.96 -15.55
CA VAL A 397 -22.51 15.27 -14.39
C VAL A 397 -22.85 16.63 -13.81
N MET A 398 -23.07 17.63 -14.67
CA MET A 398 -23.39 19.00 -14.24
C MET A 398 -24.78 19.10 -13.57
N THR A 399 -25.70 18.22 -13.95
CA THR A 399 -27.04 18.09 -13.34
C THR A 399 -27.08 17.05 -12.20
N SER A 400 -25.92 16.53 -11.78
CA SER A 400 -25.77 15.53 -10.71
C SER A 400 -26.52 14.22 -10.95
N GLN A 401 -26.84 13.88 -12.20
CA GLN A 401 -27.44 12.61 -12.60
C GLN A 401 -26.38 11.49 -12.69
N LEU A 402 -25.12 11.84 -12.96
CA LEU A 402 -23.97 10.93 -12.88
C LEU A 402 -22.86 11.53 -12.02
N PRO A 403 -22.15 10.70 -11.25
CA PRO A 403 -20.99 11.18 -10.49
C PRO A 403 -19.82 11.48 -11.44
N LEU A 404 -19.09 12.55 -11.15
CA LEU A 404 -17.93 13.01 -11.92
C LEU A 404 -16.88 11.90 -12.12
N SER A 405 -16.64 11.09 -11.07
CA SER A 405 -15.66 10.00 -11.07
C SER A 405 -15.95 8.95 -12.15
N GLU A 406 -17.21 8.57 -12.34
CA GLU A 406 -17.59 7.56 -13.33
C GLU A 406 -17.41 8.03 -14.78
N VAL A 407 -17.52 9.34 -15.03
CA VAL A 407 -17.31 9.90 -16.37
C VAL A 407 -15.83 10.14 -16.64
N VAL A 408 -15.04 10.48 -15.61
CA VAL A 408 -13.58 10.64 -15.72
C VAL A 408 -12.87 9.32 -16.05
N THR A 409 -13.33 8.20 -15.48
CA THR A 409 -12.74 6.87 -15.73
C THR A 409 -12.93 6.38 -17.16
N LEU A 410 -13.89 6.93 -17.93
CA LEU A 410 -14.05 6.62 -19.35
C LEU A 410 -12.79 6.90 -20.18
N SER A 411 -11.98 7.88 -19.76
CA SER A 411 -10.71 8.21 -20.45
C SER A 411 -9.64 7.11 -20.36
N VAL A 412 -9.84 6.11 -19.49
CA VAL A 412 -8.90 4.98 -19.28
C VAL A 412 -9.22 3.81 -20.21
N TYR A 413 -10.47 3.67 -20.65
CA TYR A 413 -10.93 2.55 -21.48
C TYR A 413 -10.71 2.81 -22.97
N LYS A 414 -10.49 1.73 -23.74
CA LYS A 414 -10.37 1.76 -25.21
C LYS A 414 -11.42 0.85 -25.85
N ASP A 415 -11.74 1.13 -27.12
CA ASP A 415 -12.49 0.29 -28.03
C ASP A 415 -13.83 -0.25 -27.45
N THR A 416 -14.03 -1.57 -27.45
CA THR A 416 -15.27 -2.24 -27.02
C THR A 416 -15.56 -2.09 -25.53
N ALA A 417 -14.54 -2.00 -24.68
CA ALA A 417 -14.71 -1.77 -23.25
C ALA A 417 -15.24 -0.35 -22.98
N LEU A 418 -14.76 0.65 -23.73
CA LEU A 418 -15.25 2.02 -23.65
C LEU A 418 -16.73 2.10 -24.06
N ALA A 419 -17.11 1.45 -25.16
CA ALA A 419 -18.49 1.44 -25.65
C ALA A 419 -19.47 0.81 -24.63
N ALA A 420 -19.07 -0.29 -23.98
CA ALA A 420 -19.89 -0.95 -22.96
C ALA A 420 -20.12 -0.09 -21.71
N HIS A 421 -19.07 0.58 -21.21
CA HIS A 421 -19.18 1.46 -20.04
C HIS A 421 -20.01 2.71 -20.34
N VAL A 422 -19.86 3.29 -21.55
CA VAL A 422 -20.69 4.41 -21.98
C VAL A 422 -22.16 4.01 -22.10
N ALA A 423 -22.45 2.84 -22.69
CA ALA A 423 -23.83 2.33 -22.77
C ALA A 423 -24.46 2.13 -21.38
N ALA A 424 -23.70 1.59 -20.42
CA ALA A 424 -24.16 1.39 -19.05
C ALA A 424 -24.46 2.71 -18.32
N LEU A 425 -23.64 3.75 -18.54
CA LEU A 425 -23.87 5.08 -17.97
C LEU A 425 -25.08 5.76 -18.59
N LEU A 426 -25.22 5.70 -19.92
CA LEU A 426 -26.35 6.30 -20.61
C LEU A 426 -27.68 5.62 -20.29
N ALA A 427 -27.68 4.31 -20.00
CA ALA A 427 -28.88 3.56 -19.60
C ALA A 427 -29.44 3.99 -18.23
N ARG A 428 -28.63 4.65 -17.40
CA ARG A 428 -29.04 5.21 -16.09
C ARG A 428 -29.63 6.60 -16.21
N LEU A 429 -29.49 7.25 -17.38
CA LEU A 429 -30.03 8.57 -17.62
C LEU A 429 -31.46 8.47 -18.14
N PRO A 430 -32.36 9.40 -17.74
CA PRO A 430 -33.66 9.50 -18.36
C PRO A 430 -33.52 9.63 -19.89
N THR A 431 -34.44 9.02 -20.63
CA THR A 431 -34.49 9.12 -22.08
C THR A 431 -34.66 10.59 -22.48
N PRO A 432 -34.03 11.05 -23.58
CA PRO A 432 -34.14 12.43 -24.04
C PRO A 432 -35.59 12.86 -24.31
N ASP A 433 -36.44 11.88 -24.63
CA ASP A 433 -37.89 12.04 -24.74
C ASP A 433 -38.53 11.61 -23.42
N GLY A 434 -38.93 12.60 -22.64
CA GLY A 434 -39.72 12.40 -21.43
C GLY A 434 -41.19 12.17 -21.79
N ASP A 435 -41.80 11.17 -21.15
CA ASP A 435 -43.23 11.18 -20.84
C ASP A 435 -43.39 11.00 -19.33
N HIS A 436 -44.30 11.81 -18.79
CA HIS A 436 -44.48 12.23 -17.40
C HIS A 436 -44.67 11.12 -16.35
#